data_AF-A0A2K2TY76-F1
#
_entry.id   AF-A0A2K2TY76-F1
#
_cell.length_a   1.000
_cell.length_b   1.000
_cell.length_c   1.000
_cell.angle_alpha   90.00
_cell.angle_beta   90.00
_cell.angle_gamma   90.00
#
_symmetry.space_group_name_H-M   'P 1'
#
loop_
_entity.id
_entity.type
_entity.pdbx_description
1 polymer ?
#
loop_
_entity_poly.entity_id
_entity_poly.type
_entity_poly.pdbx_seq_one_letter_code
_entity_poly.pdbx_strand_id
1 'polypeptide(L)' 'MVNELFGIQYNIRKANVTDRKVQNRVLYLNVDALTAIYSKMKSGKADGINKVTKEDYGMDMKENLENPVERMRNGSY' A
#
# COMPACT_ATOMS: atom_id res chain seq x y z
N MET A 1 -1.13 -22.30 -13.62
CA MET A 1 -2.18 -23.24 -13.16
C MET A 1 -1.89 -23.91 -11.81
N VAL A 2 -0.94 -24.85 -11.67
CA VAL A 2 -0.74 -25.57 -10.38
C VAL A 2 -0.31 -24.64 -9.23
N ASN A 3 0.59 -23.69 -9.50
CA ASN A 3 1.07 -22.73 -8.49
C ASN A 3 0.00 -21.73 -8.02
N GLU A 4 -0.92 -21.33 -8.90
CA GLU A 4 -2.01 -20.42 -8.56
C GLU A 4 -3.04 -21.11 -7.65
N LEU A 5 -3.33 -22.39 -7.91
CA LEU A 5 -4.21 -23.20 -7.08
C LEU A 5 -3.65 -23.37 -5.66
N PHE A 6 -2.33 -23.60 -5.52
CA PHE A 6 -1.66 -23.67 -4.23
C PHE A 6 -1.69 -22.33 -3.48
N GLY A 7 -1.51 -21.20 -4.18
CA GLY A 7 -1.62 -19.86 -3.59
C GLY A 7 -3.03 -19.57 -3.06
N ILE A 8 -4.06 -19.94 -3.81
CA ILE A 8 -5.47 -19.79 -3.38
C ILE A 8 -5.74 -20.67 -2.16
N GLN A 9 -5.33 -21.94 -2.18
CA GLN A 9 -5.53 -22.86 -1.04
C GLN A 9 -4.80 -22.39 0.22
N TYR A 10 -3.58 -21.85 0.09
CA TYR A 10 -2.84 -21.26 1.19
C TYR A 10 -3.59 -20.08 1.81
N ASN A 11 -4.07 -19.15 0.99
CA ASN A 11 -4.82 -17.97 1.43
C ASN A 11 -6.14 -18.35 2.13
N ILE A 12 -6.86 -19.35 1.62
CA ILE A 12 -8.07 -19.90 2.25
C ILE A 12 -7.74 -20.54 3.61
N ARG A 13 -6.68 -21.36 3.68
CA ARG A 13 -6.27 -22.03 4.93
C ARG A 13 -5.86 -21.02 6.00
N LYS A 14 -5.19 -19.93 5.61
CA LYS A 14 -4.84 -18.81 6.48
C LYS A 14 -6.06 -18.01 6.95
N ALA A 15 -7.04 -17.77 6.08
CA ALA A 15 -8.28 -17.08 6.45
C ALA A 15 -9.12 -17.89 7.46
N ASN A 16 -9.12 -19.22 7.32
CA ASN A 16 -9.89 -20.12 8.18
C ASN A 16 -9.43 -20.15 9.65
N VAL A 17 -8.20 -19.70 9.94
CA VAL A 17 -7.70 -19.56 11.32
C VAL A 17 -7.89 -18.13 11.88
N THR A 18 -8.45 -17.21 11.10
CA THR A 18 -8.77 -15.83 11.50
C THR A 18 -10.28 -15.57 11.38
N ASP A 19 -10.68 -14.37 10.94
CA ASP A 19 -12.04 -13.91 10.68
C ASP A 19 -12.70 -14.49 9.42
N ARG A 20 -12.14 -15.57 8.83
CA ARG A 20 -12.60 -16.20 7.57
C ARG A 20 -12.58 -15.30 6.34
N LYS A 21 -11.92 -14.13 6.43
CA LYS A 21 -11.65 -13.27 5.28
C LYS A 21 -10.23 -13.55 4.79
N VAL A 22 -10.04 -13.66 3.47
CA VAL A 22 -8.70 -13.66 2.89
C VAL A 22 -8.08 -12.28 3.17
N GLN A 23 -7.23 -12.22 4.19
CA GLN A 23 -6.56 -10.99 4.59
C GLN A 23 -5.52 -10.60 3.55
N ASN A 24 -5.91 -9.75 2.59
CA ASN A 24 -4.96 -8.99 1.80
C ASN A 24 -4.55 -7.74 2.62
N ARG A 25 -3.27 -7.63 2.97
CA ARG A 25 -2.72 -6.48 3.73
C ARG A 25 -3.05 -5.14 3.07
N VAL A 26 -3.17 -5.13 1.75
CA VAL A 26 -3.51 -3.96 0.95
C VAL A 26 -4.94 -3.43 1.25
N LEU A 27 -5.87 -4.28 1.69
CA LEU A 27 -7.22 -3.86 2.07
C LEU A 27 -7.23 -2.93 3.29
N TYR A 28 -6.17 -2.93 4.09
CA TYR A 28 -6.03 -2.06 5.26
C TYR A 28 -5.33 -0.73 4.94
N LEU A 29 -4.89 -0.49 3.70
CA LEU A 29 -4.34 0.81 3.31
C LEU A 29 -5.45 1.86 3.33
N ASN A 30 -5.23 2.93 4.10
CA ASN A 30 -6.15 4.04 4.24
C ASN A 30 -5.41 5.33 3.85
N VAL A 31 -5.88 5.99 2.79
CA VAL A 31 -5.26 7.21 2.26
C VAL A 31 -5.26 8.33 3.30
N ASP A 32 -6.38 8.58 3.97
CA ASP A 32 -6.47 9.66 4.96
C ASP A 32 -5.48 9.48 6.12
N ALA A 33 -5.32 8.26 6.60
CA ALA A 33 -4.34 7.91 7.63
C ALA A 33 -2.90 8.13 7.15
N LEU A 34 -2.60 7.73 5.90
CA LEU A 34 -1.29 7.95 5.29
C LEU A 34 -1.00 9.44 5.09
N THR A 35 -1.98 10.22 4.64
CA THR A 35 -1.90 11.68 4.52
C THR A 35 -1.65 12.34 5.87
N ALA A 36 -2.37 11.91 6.91
CA ALA A 36 -2.16 12.40 8.28
C ALA A 36 -0.76 12.08 8.82
N ILE A 37 -0.21 10.90 8.48
CA ILE A 37 1.16 10.53 8.83
C ILE A 37 2.16 11.40 8.07
N TYR A 38 1.99 11.57 6.75
CA TYR A 38 2.84 12.45 5.94
C TYR A 38 2.95 13.85 6.54
N SER A 39 1.82 14.43 6.94
CA SER A 39 1.76 15.77 7.53
C SER A 39 2.52 15.88 8.85
N LYS A 40 2.66 14.78 9.60
CA LYS A 40 3.42 14.71 10.85
C LYS A 40 4.92 14.43 10.64
N MET A 41 5.32 14.03 9.44
CA MET A 41 6.73 13.74 9.15
C MET A 41 7.56 15.03 9.12
N LYS A 42 8.76 14.98 9.70
CA LYS A 42 9.73 16.08 9.66
C LYS A 42 10.12 16.41 8.20
N SER A 43 10.22 17.70 7.89
CA SER A 43 10.79 18.25 6.65
C SER A 43 12.31 18.07 6.57
N GLY A 44 12.88 18.30 5.38
CA GLY A 44 14.34 18.26 5.17
C GLY A 44 14.94 16.86 5.34
N LYS A 45 14.18 15.83 4.96
CA LYS A 45 14.71 14.46 4.85
C LYS A 45 15.61 14.35 3.62
N ALA A 46 16.51 13.36 3.62
CA ALA A 46 17.33 13.04 2.46
C ALA A 46 16.45 12.70 1.25
N ASP A 47 16.94 13.05 0.07
CA ASP A 47 16.30 12.81 -1.22
C ASP A 47 16.26 11.32 -1.58
N GLY A 48 15.24 10.93 -2.35
CA GLY A 48 15.15 9.58 -2.92
C GLY A 48 16.19 9.35 -4.03
N ILE A 49 16.29 8.11 -4.53
CA ILE A 49 17.13 7.78 -5.70
C ILE A 49 16.76 8.59 -6.94
N ASN A 50 15.48 8.97 -7.04
CA ASN A 50 14.92 9.81 -8.09
C ASN A 50 15.03 11.32 -7.80
N LYS A 51 15.77 11.72 -6.76
CA LYS A 51 15.96 13.13 -6.34
C LYS A 51 14.68 13.84 -5.89
N VAL A 52 13.62 13.11 -5.59
CA VAL A 52 12.37 13.67 -5.02
C VAL A 52 12.57 13.90 -3.52
N THR A 53 12.33 15.13 -3.07
CA THR A 53 12.29 15.48 -1.65
C THR A 53 10.92 15.15 -1.04
N LYS A 54 10.80 15.22 0.30
CA LYS A 54 9.49 15.08 0.95
C LYS A 54 8.51 16.15 0.44
N GLU A 55 9.01 17.37 0.28
CA GLU A 55 8.24 18.52 -0.13
C GLU A 55 7.73 18.35 -1.56
N ASP A 56 8.58 17.90 -2.49
CA ASP A 56 8.20 17.56 -3.87
C ASP A 56 7.13 16.46 -3.91
N TYR A 57 7.32 15.39 -3.12
CA TYR A 57 6.35 14.32 -2.99
C TYR A 57 4.97 14.83 -2.54
N GLY A 58 4.96 15.85 -1.68
CA GLY A 58 3.71 16.43 -1.18
C GLY A 58 2.98 17.37 -2.14
N MET A 59 3.57 17.77 -3.26
CA MET A 59 2.94 18.68 -4.22
C MET A 59 1.76 18.03 -4.96
N ASP A 60 1.80 16.70 -5.13
CA ASP A 60 0.74 15.93 -5.77
C ASP A 60 0.41 14.67 -4.96
N MET A 61 -0.41 14.82 -3.92
CA MET A 61 -0.84 13.69 -3.09
C MET A 61 -1.68 12.66 -3.84
N LYS A 62 -2.37 13.08 -4.89
CA LYS A 62 -3.19 12.18 -5.69
C LYS A 62 -2.30 11.21 -6.45
N GLU A 63 -1.31 11.73 -7.18
CA GLU A 63 -0.36 10.90 -7.91
C GLU A 63 0.55 10.10 -6.97
N ASN A 64 1.01 10.72 -5.88
CA ASN A 64 2.05 10.12 -5.05
C ASN A 64 1.52 9.19 -3.97
N LEU A 65 0.23 9.25 -3.61
CA LEU A 65 -0.35 8.45 -2.53
C LEU A 65 -1.61 7.70 -2.96
N GLU A 66 -2.62 8.38 -3.51
CA GLU A 66 -3.90 7.76 -3.87
C GLU A 66 -3.75 6.74 -5.00
N ASN A 67 -3.14 7.14 -6.11
CA ASN A 67 -2.93 6.30 -7.29
C ASN A 67 -2.10 5.04 -6.95
N PRO A 68 -0.98 5.12 -6.19
CA PRO A 68 -0.27 3.96 -5.67
C PRO A 68 -1.14 3.02 -4.82
N VAL A 69 -1.94 3.55 -3.90
CA VAL A 69 -2.83 2.74 -3.06
C VAL A 69 -3.86 2.01 -3.92
N GLU A 70 -4.43 2.68 -4.93
CA GLU A 70 -5.35 2.05 -5.87
C GLU A 70 -4.67 0.96 -6.71
N ARG A 71 -3.49 1.23 -7.26
CA ARG A 71 -2.69 0.23 -7.99
C ARG A 71 -2.34 -0.97 -7.12
N MET A 72 -1.97 -0.76 -5.85
CA MET A 72 -1.73 -1.85 -4.91
C MET A 72 -2.99 -2.68 -4.72
N ARG A 73 -4.16 -2.04 -4.53
CA ARG A 73 -5.46 -2.73 -4.36
C ARG A 73 -5.82 -3.56 -5.59
N ASN A 74 -5.47 -3.07 -6.77
CA ASN A 74 -5.69 -3.73 -8.05
C ASN A 74 -4.56 -4.69 -8.45
N GLY A 75 -3.50 -4.81 -7.64
CA GLY A 75 -2.35 -5.69 -7.90
C GLY A 75 -1.44 -5.24 -9.06
N SER A 76 -1.45 -3.96 -9.41
CA SER A 76 -0.72 -3.36 -10.54
C SER A 76 0.34 -2.34 -10.11
N TYR A 77 0.72 -2.33 -8.83
CA TYR A 77 1.77 -1.46 -8.29
C TYR A 77 3.17 -1.98 -8.63
#